data_AF-A0A1F4U1M9-F1
#
_entry.id   AF-A0A1F4U1M9-F1
#
_cell.length_a   1.000
_cell.length_b   1.000
_cell.length_c   1.000
_cell.angle_alpha   90.00
_cell.angle_beta   90.00
_cell.angle_gamma   90.00
#
_symmetry.space_group_name_H-M   'P 1'
#
loop_
_entity.id
_entity.type
_entity.pdbx_description
1 polymer ?
#
loop_
_entity_poly.entity_id
_entity_poly.type
_entity_poly.pdbx_seq_one_letter_code
_entity_poly.pdbx_strand_id
1 'polypeptide(L)'
;EGDRILIAAAEICRQCFRKSDVISRIGGDEFAITAIDANLDSKEIIMKRFQDRLSEYNRTQNKDHQLSISIGATFYGPDEPMTFDELLARADRIMYESKSGKRIHELPAASKEASSIASKKIKPGYFAKTDVVKLLIIGADQKENNLIAKTLDQTTPPTIAVEFASKLEPGMKRLLDGGFSVLLLNIGQSGNLGIGIIKTICNTVPDIPIIIIADEKTDNELMINLIREGAQDCLIKQKIEKGRFKRSVLYAIERKHAELELKNNLHNFVHVLESTIETMASIVETRDPYTAGHQRRVSMLAESIAQAMNLSEEQTKSLRLAALIHDVGKIKIPENILSKPNKLDRHEMELIKNHPVSGFEILKAIKFPWLISQIVYQHHERINGSGYPNGIGDKDLLIESKILAVADVVEAMSSDRPYRKAPGIDKALQEIKEKSGELYDPAVVEACIKIFQSHSPPVLK
;
A
#
# COMPACT_ATOMS: atom_id res chain seq x y z
N GLU A 1 13.23 15.38 -37.10
CA GLU A 1 14.47 16.14 -36.77
C GLU A 1 14.62 16.28 -35.26
N GLY A 2 13.58 16.72 -34.54
CA GLY A 2 13.55 16.74 -33.07
C GLY A 2 13.93 15.41 -32.39
N ASP A 3 13.46 14.26 -32.87
CA ASP A 3 13.83 12.96 -32.27
C ASP A 3 15.32 12.66 -32.35
N ARG A 4 16.01 13.08 -33.42
CA ARG A 4 17.46 12.91 -33.55
C ARG A 4 18.22 13.75 -32.51
N ILE A 5 17.75 14.96 -32.26
CA ILE A 5 18.30 15.88 -31.24
C ILE A 5 18.11 15.30 -29.83
N LEU A 6 16.93 14.74 -29.55
CA LEU A 6 16.61 14.13 -28.26
C LEU A 6 17.41 12.85 -28.00
N ILE A 7 17.60 12.01 -29.03
CA ILE A 7 18.44 10.82 -28.95
C ILE A 7 19.90 11.21 -28.67
N ALA A 8 20.43 12.21 -29.38
CA ALA A 8 21.78 12.71 -29.16
C ALA A 8 21.98 13.26 -27.74
N ALA A 9 21.02 14.05 -27.23
CA ALA A 9 21.06 14.55 -25.86
C ALA A 9 21.06 13.40 -24.83
N ALA A 10 20.21 12.38 -25.04
CA ALA A 10 20.14 11.20 -24.17
C ALA A 10 21.44 10.37 -24.20
N GLU A 11 22.08 10.23 -25.36
CA GLU A 11 23.36 9.54 -25.50
C GLU A 11 24.50 10.27 -24.79
N ILE A 12 24.58 11.59 -24.93
CA ILE A 12 25.54 12.43 -24.19
C ILE A 12 25.34 12.24 -22.69
N CYS A 13 24.09 12.28 -22.21
CA CYS A 13 23.79 11.99 -20.79
C CYS A 13 24.28 10.60 -20.38
N ARG A 14 23.97 9.54 -21.13
CA ARG A 14 24.39 8.17 -20.80
C ARG A 14 25.91 7.99 -20.73
N GLN A 15 26.67 8.72 -21.54
CA GLN A 15 28.14 8.69 -21.50
C GLN A 15 28.73 9.48 -20.32
N CYS A 16 27.95 10.44 -19.79
CA CYS A 16 28.38 11.33 -18.71
C CYS A 16 28.01 10.86 -17.31
N PHE A 17 27.27 9.75 -17.16
CA PHE A 17 26.79 9.28 -15.86
C PHE A 17 27.01 7.77 -15.73
N ARG A 18 27.07 7.27 -14.49
CA ARG A 18 27.30 5.85 -14.19
C ARG A 18 26.04 5.05 -14.48
N LYS A 19 26.18 3.73 -14.65
CA LYS A 19 25.01 2.82 -14.76
C LYS A 19 24.11 2.84 -13.53
N SER A 20 24.64 3.22 -12.36
CA SER A 20 23.90 3.38 -11.11
C SER A 20 23.09 4.68 -11.05
N ASP A 21 23.40 5.66 -11.90
CA ASP A 21 22.70 6.94 -11.93
C ASP A 21 21.42 6.82 -12.75
N VAL A 22 20.37 7.53 -12.33
CA VAL A 22 19.06 7.47 -12.99
C VAL A 22 18.95 8.66 -13.94
N ILE A 23 18.81 8.37 -15.24
CA ILE A 23 18.57 9.38 -16.28
C ILE A 23 17.14 9.20 -16.76
N SER A 24 16.33 10.25 -16.67
CA SER A 24 14.92 10.24 -17.07
C SER A 24 14.58 11.44 -17.94
N ARG A 25 13.75 11.24 -18.95
CA ARG A 25 13.13 12.34 -19.70
C ARG A 25 11.83 12.70 -19.00
N ILE A 26 11.73 13.93 -18.52
CA ILE A 26 10.58 14.39 -17.71
C ILE A 26 9.61 15.26 -18.52
N GLY A 27 10.04 15.76 -19.67
CA GLY A 27 9.25 16.63 -20.53
C GLY A 27 9.59 16.48 -22.02
N GLY A 28 9.13 17.44 -22.82
CA GLY A 28 9.36 17.47 -24.27
C GLY A 28 10.84 17.45 -24.62
N ASP A 29 11.61 18.39 -24.10
CA ASP A 29 13.06 18.54 -24.32
C ASP A 29 13.86 18.52 -23.00
N GLU A 30 13.22 18.08 -21.93
CA GLU A 30 13.75 18.13 -20.56
C GLU A 30 14.21 16.77 -20.06
N PHE A 31 15.40 16.75 -19.45
CA PHE A 31 16.00 15.57 -18.84
C PHE A 31 16.32 15.85 -17.37
N ALA A 32 15.92 14.94 -16.49
CA ALA A 32 16.32 14.92 -15.08
C ALA A 32 17.33 13.79 -14.84
N ILE A 33 18.38 14.08 -14.10
CA ILE A 33 19.45 13.12 -13.79
C ILE A 33 19.68 13.10 -12.29
N THR A 34 19.54 11.92 -11.69
CA THR A 34 19.85 11.67 -10.28
C THR A 34 21.15 10.89 -10.20
N ALA A 35 22.22 11.57 -9.78
CA ALA A 35 23.52 10.93 -9.54
C ALA A 35 23.59 10.43 -8.09
N ILE A 36 23.77 9.12 -7.91
CA ILE A 36 23.81 8.50 -6.58
C ILE A 36 25.24 8.59 -6.03
N ASP A 37 25.37 8.93 -4.74
CA ASP A 37 26.64 9.14 -4.03
C ASP A 37 27.55 10.23 -4.66
N ALA A 38 26.94 11.23 -5.29
CA ALA A 38 27.66 12.40 -5.78
C ALA A 38 27.89 13.43 -4.65
N ASN A 39 29.10 13.99 -4.56
CA ASN A 39 29.46 15.06 -3.64
C ASN A 39 29.75 16.38 -4.40
N LEU A 40 30.03 17.47 -3.66
CA LEU A 40 30.32 18.79 -4.25
C LEU A 40 31.49 18.75 -5.23
N ASP A 41 32.55 18.00 -4.94
CA ASP A 41 33.72 17.86 -5.84
C ASP A 41 33.34 17.11 -7.14
N SER A 42 32.41 16.17 -7.04
CA SER A 42 31.88 15.44 -8.20
C SER A 42 31.05 16.34 -9.13
N LYS A 43 30.47 17.44 -8.62
CA LYS A 43 29.69 18.40 -9.42
C LYS A 43 30.51 18.94 -10.58
N GLU A 44 31.65 19.54 -10.26
CA GLU A 44 32.47 20.24 -11.25
C GLU A 44 33.02 19.25 -12.27
N ILE A 45 33.39 18.06 -11.82
CA ILE A 45 33.87 16.97 -12.67
C ILE A 45 32.78 16.49 -13.63
N ILE A 46 31.56 16.25 -13.14
CA ILE A 46 30.42 15.81 -13.96
C ILE A 46 30.03 16.89 -14.96
N MET A 47 29.94 18.15 -14.52
CA MET A 47 29.58 19.29 -15.38
C MET A 47 30.63 19.51 -16.47
N LYS A 48 31.92 19.46 -16.12
CA LYS A 48 33.01 19.57 -17.10
C LYS A 48 32.98 18.43 -18.10
N ARG A 49 32.83 17.18 -17.63
CA ARG A 49 32.69 16.00 -18.50
C ARG A 49 31.51 16.15 -19.47
N PHE A 50 30.39 16.68 -19.00
CA PHE A 50 29.22 16.92 -19.84
C PHE A 50 29.49 17.99 -20.90
N GLN A 51 30.10 19.11 -20.52
CA GLN A 51 30.47 20.19 -21.45
C GLN A 51 31.48 19.73 -22.51
N ASP A 52 32.47 18.91 -22.11
CA ASP A 52 33.47 18.35 -23.02
C ASP A 52 32.80 17.44 -24.06
N ARG A 53 31.87 16.57 -23.63
CA ARG A 53 31.12 15.67 -24.52
C ARG A 53 30.16 16.40 -25.44
N LEU A 54 29.48 17.42 -24.95
CA LEU A 54 28.61 18.27 -25.78
C LEU A 54 29.43 19.01 -26.85
N SER A 55 30.61 19.51 -26.47
CA SER A 55 31.54 20.19 -27.39
C SER A 55 32.13 19.23 -28.43
N GLU A 56 32.46 18.00 -28.04
CA GLU A 56 32.90 16.94 -28.94
C GLU A 56 31.80 16.59 -29.95
N TYR A 57 30.58 16.36 -29.48
CA TYR A 57 29.43 16.12 -30.34
C TYR A 57 29.24 17.25 -31.37
N ASN A 58 29.21 18.51 -30.92
CA ASN A 58 29.04 19.67 -31.79
C ASN A 58 30.18 19.89 -32.79
N ARG A 59 31.39 19.38 -32.51
CA ARG A 59 32.53 19.43 -33.44
C ARG A 59 32.44 18.36 -34.53
N THR A 60 31.89 17.20 -34.19
CA THR A 60 31.77 16.05 -35.11
C THR A 60 30.56 16.13 -36.04
N GLN A 61 29.55 16.92 -35.69
CA GLN A 61 28.37 17.14 -36.53
C GLN A 61 28.57 18.33 -37.49
N ASN A 62 27.98 18.26 -38.68
CA ASN A 62 27.99 19.38 -39.63
C ASN A 62 27.37 20.65 -39.00
N LYS A 63 27.84 21.83 -39.45
CA LYS A 63 27.55 23.15 -38.87
C LYS A 63 26.07 23.52 -38.71
N ASP A 64 25.16 22.78 -39.35
CA ASP A 64 23.72 23.08 -39.35
C ASP A 64 22.98 22.63 -38.08
N HIS A 65 23.59 21.81 -37.21
CA HIS A 65 22.88 21.20 -36.06
C HIS A 65 23.72 21.17 -34.77
N GLN A 66 24.11 22.34 -34.26
CA GLN A 66 24.73 22.44 -32.93
C GLN A 66 23.70 22.27 -31.81
N LEU A 67 23.99 21.36 -30.88
CA LEU A 67 23.18 21.10 -29.71
C LEU A 67 23.54 22.13 -28.62
N SER A 68 22.54 22.87 -28.14
CA SER A 68 22.66 23.75 -26.98
C SER A 68 21.82 23.18 -25.83
N ILE A 69 22.46 22.87 -24.71
CA ILE A 69 21.81 22.31 -23.52
C ILE A 69 22.07 23.25 -22.35
N SER A 70 21.00 23.73 -21.72
CA SER A 70 21.08 24.43 -20.42
C SER A 70 21.06 23.40 -19.30
N ILE A 71 21.89 23.56 -18.28
CA ILE A 71 22.03 22.58 -17.20
C ILE A 71 22.04 23.30 -15.86
N GLY A 72 21.16 22.87 -14.96
CA GLY A 72 21.19 23.23 -13.56
C GLY A 72 21.51 22.02 -12.70
N ALA A 73 22.48 22.15 -11.80
CA ALA A 73 22.91 21.08 -10.92
C ALA A 73 22.96 21.56 -9.46
N THR A 74 22.27 20.85 -8.58
CA THR A 74 22.30 21.04 -7.13
C THR A 74 22.50 19.71 -6.41
N PHE A 75 22.87 19.78 -5.14
CA PHE A 75 23.22 18.64 -4.31
C PHE A 75 22.39 18.66 -3.05
N TYR A 76 22.05 17.47 -2.57
CA TYR A 76 21.58 17.31 -1.22
C TYR A 76 22.80 17.28 -0.30
N GLY A 77 22.99 18.35 0.47
CA GLY A 77 24.07 18.51 1.44
C GLY A 77 23.55 18.43 2.88
N PRO A 78 24.37 17.94 3.83
CA PRO A 78 23.95 17.80 5.23
C PRO A 78 23.61 19.13 5.91
N ASP A 79 24.12 20.25 5.42
CA ASP A 79 23.92 21.58 6.00
C ASP A 79 22.58 22.23 5.59
N GLU A 80 21.89 21.68 4.58
CA GLU A 80 20.63 22.20 4.07
C GLU A 80 19.71 21.04 3.64
N PRO A 81 18.97 20.42 4.58
CA PRO A 81 18.03 19.36 4.25
C PRO A 81 16.93 19.92 3.33
N MET A 82 16.82 19.34 2.14
CA MET A 82 15.84 19.69 1.11
C MET A 82 15.02 18.46 0.73
N THR A 83 13.74 18.66 0.41
CA THR A 83 12.92 17.62 -0.23
C THR A 83 13.37 17.40 -1.68
N PHE A 84 12.95 16.29 -2.31
CA PHE A 84 13.24 16.05 -3.73
C PHE A 84 12.68 17.16 -4.62
N ASP A 85 11.47 17.67 -4.32
CA ASP A 85 10.85 18.75 -5.09
C ASP A 85 11.59 20.08 -4.93
N GLU A 86 12.09 20.38 -3.73
CA GLU A 86 12.93 21.56 -3.49
C GLU A 86 14.28 21.45 -4.21
N LEU A 87 14.87 20.25 -4.22
CA LEU A 87 16.11 19.97 -4.94
C LEU A 87 15.90 20.13 -6.45
N LEU A 88 14.80 19.59 -6.99
CA LEU A 88 14.43 19.72 -8.40
C LEU A 88 14.14 21.17 -8.77
N ALA A 89 13.35 21.89 -7.98
CA ALA A 89 13.04 23.30 -8.19
C ALA A 89 14.30 24.19 -8.13
N ARG A 90 15.28 23.84 -7.29
CA ARG A 90 16.56 24.55 -7.23
C ARG A 90 17.45 24.21 -8.43
N ALA A 91 17.50 22.95 -8.87
CA ALA A 91 18.18 22.58 -10.11
C ALA A 91 17.59 23.36 -11.28
N ASP A 92 16.26 23.38 -11.39
CA ASP A 92 15.51 24.10 -12.42
C ASP A 92 15.81 25.60 -12.38
N ARG A 93 15.77 26.23 -11.20
CA ARG A 93 16.16 27.65 -11.05
C ARG A 93 17.57 27.94 -11.55
N ILE A 94 18.56 27.12 -11.17
CA ILE A 94 19.95 27.27 -11.64
C ILE A 94 20.03 27.08 -13.16
N MET A 95 19.25 26.16 -13.72
CA MET A 95 19.16 25.95 -15.16
C MET A 95 18.60 27.19 -15.86
N TYR A 96 17.49 27.77 -15.36
CA TYR A 96 16.92 29.01 -15.88
C TYR A 96 17.90 30.19 -15.77
N GLU A 97 18.64 30.31 -14.67
CA GLU A 97 19.69 31.31 -14.50
C GLU A 97 20.81 31.14 -15.54
N SER A 98 21.21 29.88 -15.83
CA SER A 98 22.20 29.56 -16.86
C SER A 98 21.73 29.90 -18.28
N LYS A 99 20.41 29.87 -18.53
CA LYS A 99 19.77 30.20 -19.81
C LYS A 99 19.74 31.71 -20.10
N SER A 100 19.85 32.54 -19.06
CA SER A 100 19.47 33.98 -19.11
C SER A 100 20.63 34.98 -19.20
N GLY A 101 21.90 34.56 -19.20
CA GLY A 101 23.06 35.43 -19.49
C GLY A 101 23.00 36.85 -18.91
N LYS A 102 22.68 37.03 -17.61
CA LYS A 102 22.55 38.31 -16.87
C LYS A 102 21.72 39.44 -17.54
N ARG A 103 20.45 39.59 -17.13
CA ARG A 103 19.91 40.83 -16.50
C ARG A 103 18.52 40.54 -15.90
N ILE A 104 18.36 40.93 -14.64
CA ILE A 104 17.13 40.80 -13.85
C ILE A 104 16.05 41.67 -14.49
N HIS A 105 14.94 41.05 -14.87
CA HIS A 105 13.63 41.64 -14.70
C HIS A 105 12.84 40.69 -13.81
N GLU A 106 12.41 41.18 -12.65
CA GLU A 106 11.42 40.52 -11.82
C GLU A 106 10.22 40.12 -12.69
N LEU A 107 9.99 38.82 -12.81
CA LEU A 107 8.72 38.27 -13.29
C LEU A 107 7.91 37.81 -12.07
N PRO A 108 6.58 37.88 -12.15
CA PRO A 108 5.70 38.14 -11.02
C PRO A 108 5.60 36.94 -10.09
N ALA A 109 5.30 37.22 -8.82
CA ALA A 109 4.93 36.22 -7.83
C ALA A 109 4.09 35.10 -8.47
N ALA A 110 4.53 33.87 -8.24
CA ALA A 110 3.95 32.62 -8.72
C ALA A 110 2.43 32.75 -8.89
N SER A 111 1.94 32.42 -10.09
CA SER A 111 0.52 32.38 -10.40
C SER A 111 -0.23 31.61 -9.33
N LYS A 112 -1.28 32.23 -8.79
CA LYS A 112 -2.16 31.69 -7.72
C LYS A 112 -2.76 30.31 -8.07
N GLU A 113 -2.68 29.88 -9.33
CA GLU A 113 -3.22 28.60 -9.78
C GLU A 113 -2.31 27.40 -9.44
N ALA A 114 -0.98 27.56 -9.45
CA ALA A 114 -0.05 26.53 -8.97
C ALA A 114 -0.10 26.36 -7.44
N SER A 115 -0.53 27.41 -6.72
CA SER A 115 -0.72 27.41 -5.26
C SER A 115 -1.95 26.61 -4.82
N SER A 116 -2.93 26.36 -5.71
CA SER A 116 -4.14 25.62 -5.35
C SER A 116 -3.92 24.10 -5.25
N ILE A 117 -3.00 23.55 -6.05
CA ILE A 117 -2.64 22.12 -6.01
C ILE A 117 -1.61 21.83 -4.89
N ALA A 118 -0.79 22.83 -4.55
CA ALA A 118 0.18 22.76 -3.44
C ALA A 118 -0.44 22.98 -2.04
N SER A 119 -1.76 23.14 -1.93
CA SER A 119 -2.45 23.39 -0.65
C SER A 119 -2.84 22.13 0.13
N LYS A 120 -2.66 20.94 -0.44
CA LYS A 120 -2.48 19.74 0.40
C LYS A 120 -1.09 19.84 1.00
N LYS A 121 -1.01 20.29 2.26
CA LYS A 121 0.19 20.23 3.10
C LYS A 121 0.87 18.86 2.93
N ILE A 122 1.80 18.74 1.99
CA ILE A 122 2.83 17.72 2.05
C ILE A 122 3.63 18.17 3.27
N LYS A 123 3.52 17.42 4.37
CA LYS A 123 4.32 17.71 5.55
C LYS A 123 5.78 17.73 5.08
N PRO A 124 6.57 18.78 5.39
CA PRO A 124 8.02 18.66 5.24
C PRO A 124 8.46 17.37 5.95
N GLY A 125 9.52 16.72 5.47
CA GLY A 125 9.98 15.40 5.94
C GLY A 125 9.85 15.22 7.45
N TYR A 126 9.66 13.98 7.91
CA TYR A 126 9.18 13.59 9.25
C TYR A 126 9.90 14.19 10.48
N PHE A 127 10.95 14.98 10.28
CA PHE A 127 11.65 15.74 11.30
C PHE A 127 11.50 17.25 11.11
N ALA A 128 10.93 17.92 12.11
CA ALA A 128 11.14 19.35 12.29
C ALA A 128 12.59 19.61 12.73
N LYS A 129 13.14 20.80 12.43
CA LYS A 129 14.47 21.23 12.90
C LYS A 129 14.62 21.19 14.44
N THR A 130 13.52 21.11 15.18
CA THR A 130 13.46 21.07 16.64
C THR A 130 13.41 19.65 17.22
N ASP A 131 13.31 18.61 16.40
CA ASP A 131 13.10 17.26 16.89
C ASP A 131 14.37 16.65 17.48
N VAL A 132 14.18 15.94 18.59
CA VAL A 132 15.23 15.11 19.21
C VAL A 132 14.96 13.66 18.85
N VAL A 133 15.85 13.08 18.05
CA VAL A 133 15.83 11.66 17.70
C VAL A 133 16.42 10.89 18.87
N LYS A 134 15.63 10.01 19.48
CA LYS A 134 16.10 9.13 20.56
C LYS A 134 16.53 7.79 19.98
N LEU A 135 17.82 7.50 20.06
CA LEU A 135 18.46 6.29 19.56
C LEU A 135 18.83 5.36 20.71
N LEU A 136 18.34 4.11 20.68
CA LEU A 136 18.83 3.06 21.57
C LEU A 136 19.89 2.22 20.85
N ILE A 137 21.04 1.99 21.49
CA ILE A 137 22.08 1.10 20.99
C ILE A 137 22.20 -0.10 21.92
N ILE A 138 22.12 -1.31 21.36
CA ILE A 138 22.20 -2.57 22.10
C ILE A 138 23.43 -3.37 21.68
N GLY A 139 24.15 -3.94 22.65
CA GLY A 139 25.17 -4.98 22.42
C GLY A 139 26.58 -4.45 22.16
N ALA A 140 26.81 -3.16 22.42
CA ALA A 140 28.10 -2.51 22.27
C ALA A 140 28.77 -2.27 23.64
N ASP A 141 30.10 -2.39 23.68
CA ASP A 141 30.86 -2.09 24.91
C ASP A 141 30.98 -0.57 25.16
N GLN A 142 31.44 -0.19 26.36
CA GLN A 142 31.53 1.23 26.74
C GLN A 142 32.47 2.06 25.83
N LYS A 143 33.52 1.44 25.28
CA LYS A 143 34.47 2.12 24.38
C LYS A 143 33.86 2.32 23.00
N GLU A 144 33.17 1.31 22.47
CA GLU A 144 32.44 1.37 21.21
C GLU A 144 31.31 2.40 21.27
N ASN A 145 30.56 2.42 22.37
CA ASN A 145 29.50 3.40 22.62
C ASN A 145 30.02 4.83 22.57
N ASN A 146 31.16 5.08 23.21
CA ASN A 146 31.82 6.37 23.19
C ASN A 146 32.33 6.76 21.79
N LEU A 147 32.74 5.78 20.97
CA LEU A 147 33.17 6.04 19.60
C LEU A 147 31.98 6.43 18.71
N ILE A 148 30.87 5.68 18.76
CA ILE A 148 29.65 5.96 18.01
C ILE A 148 29.06 7.33 18.41
N ALA A 149 29.06 7.63 19.71
CA ALA A 149 28.63 8.94 20.20
C ALA A 149 29.47 10.10 19.64
N LYS A 150 30.77 9.89 19.39
CA LYS A 150 31.67 10.88 18.78
C LYS A 150 31.52 11.02 17.27
N THR A 151 30.99 10.01 16.58
CA THR A 151 30.71 10.06 15.13
C THR A 151 29.40 10.75 14.82
N LEU A 152 28.51 10.90 15.81
CA LEU A 152 27.27 11.65 15.69
C LEU A 152 27.56 13.15 15.65
N ASP A 153 27.15 13.77 14.55
CA ASP A 153 27.14 15.23 14.46
C ASP A 153 25.97 15.81 15.25
N GLN A 154 26.31 16.42 16.39
CA GLN A 154 25.39 17.10 17.31
C GLN A 154 25.16 18.58 16.94
N THR A 155 25.88 19.12 15.95
CA THR A 155 25.86 20.55 15.61
C THR A 155 24.76 20.90 14.61
N THR A 156 24.38 19.95 13.76
CA THR A 156 23.26 20.09 12.82
C THR A 156 21.97 19.53 13.44
N PRO A 157 20.79 20.14 13.25
CA PRO A 157 19.51 19.52 13.60
C PRO A 157 19.10 18.43 12.59
N PRO A 158 18.27 17.44 12.97
CA PRO A 158 17.80 17.17 14.33
C PRO A 158 18.90 16.60 15.24
N THR A 159 18.79 16.85 16.55
CA THR A 159 19.75 16.37 17.56
C THR A 159 19.49 14.90 17.86
N ILE A 160 20.55 14.09 18.00
CA ILE A 160 20.41 12.65 18.29
C ILE A 160 20.83 12.39 19.73
N ALA A 161 19.85 12.08 20.58
CA ALA A 161 20.05 11.62 21.95
C ALA A 161 20.24 10.10 21.95
N VAL A 162 21.34 9.62 22.54
CA VAL A 162 21.70 8.20 22.52
C VAL A 162 21.60 7.59 23.91
N GLU A 163 20.93 6.45 24.01
CA GLU A 163 20.92 5.58 25.17
C GLU A 163 21.57 4.24 24.82
N PHE A 164 22.23 3.62 25.81
CA PHE A 164 23.03 2.41 25.61
C PHE A 164 22.56 1.27 26.51
N ALA A 165 22.49 0.07 25.94
CA ALA A 165 22.28 -1.17 26.68
C ALA A 165 23.35 -2.19 26.31
N SER A 166 24.09 -2.70 27.31
CA SER A 166 25.20 -3.62 27.08
C SER A 166 24.75 -5.04 26.67
N LYS A 167 23.48 -5.39 26.88
CA LYS A 167 22.92 -6.73 26.60
C LYS A 167 21.53 -6.61 25.95
N LEU A 168 21.15 -7.64 25.19
CA LEU A 168 19.90 -7.67 24.44
C LEU A 168 18.65 -7.60 25.32
N GLU A 169 18.51 -8.48 26.32
CA GLU A 169 17.33 -8.49 27.18
C GLU A 169 17.01 -7.16 27.88
N PRO A 170 17.95 -6.54 28.65
CA PRO A 170 17.66 -5.27 29.29
C PRO A 170 17.42 -4.15 28.27
N GLY A 171 18.10 -4.19 27.12
CA GLY A 171 17.85 -3.26 26.03
C GLY A 171 16.44 -3.38 25.44
N MET A 172 15.96 -4.61 25.21
CA MET A 172 14.61 -4.84 24.71
C MET A 172 13.55 -4.42 25.71
N LYS A 173 13.74 -4.68 27.02
CA LYS A 173 12.84 -4.18 28.06
C LYS A 173 12.75 -2.65 28.02
N ARG A 174 13.91 -1.98 27.92
CA ARG A 174 13.98 -0.53 27.84
C ARG A 174 13.32 0.02 26.57
N LEU A 175 13.49 -0.66 25.44
CA LEU A 175 12.85 -0.30 24.16
C LEU A 175 11.32 -0.36 24.28
N LEU A 176 10.80 -1.38 24.96
CA LEU A 176 9.37 -1.56 25.21
C LEU A 176 8.78 -0.54 26.18
N ASP A 177 9.57 0.01 27.10
CA ASP A 177 9.17 1.17 27.92
C ASP A 177 8.94 2.43 27.07
N GLY A 178 9.35 2.41 25.79
CA GLY A 178 9.01 3.39 24.78
C GLY A 178 9.92 4.63 24.75
N GLY A 179 9.58 5.53 23.82
CA GLY A 179 10.26 6.81 23.65
C GLY A 179 11.52 6.77 22.79
N PHE A 180 11.72 5.73 21.97
CA PHE A 180 12.80 5.67 20.99
C PHE A 180 12.28 5.79 19.57
N SER A 181 13.05 6.44 18.72
CA SER A 181 12.75 6.64 17.30
C SER A 181 13.47 5.63 16.41
N VAL A 182 14.53 5.00 16.91
CA VAL A 182 15.38 4.07 16.15
C VAL A 182 16.14 3.16 17.10
N LEU A 183 16.36 1.93 16.65
CA LEU A 183 17.17 0.93 17.34
C LEU A 183 18.43 0.63 16.51
N LEU A 184 19.60 0.69 17.14
CA LEU A 184 20.83 0.13 16.59
C LEU A 184 21.23 -1.14 17.33
N LEU A 185 21.46 -2.21 16.58
CA LEU A 185 21.89 -3.50 17.09
C LEU A 185 23.35 -3.75 16.68
N ASN A 186 24.25 -3.80 17.66
CA ASN A 186 25.63 -4.18 17.44
C ASN A 186 25.77 -5.70 17.46
N ILE A 187 26.17 -6.26 16.33
CA ILE A 187 26.50 -7.67 16.18
C ILE A 187 28.03 -7.78 16.19
N GLY A 188 28.61 -8.13 17.34
CA GLY A 188 30.06 -8.37 17.46
C GLY A 188 30.51 -9.71 16.86
N GLN A 189 31.83 -9.95 16.83
CA GLN A 189 32.49 -11.15 16.28
C GLN A 189 31.95 -12.52 16.74
N SER A 190 31.18 -12.59 17.83
CA SER A 190 30.65 -13.85 18.36
C SER A 190 29.30 -14.30 17.78
N GLY A 191 28.80 -13.67 16.70
CA GLY A 191 27.74 -14.22 15.82
C GLY A 191 26.38 -14.60 16.46
N ASN A 192 26.20 -14.37 17.76
CA ASN A 192 25.05 -14.90 18.52
C ASN A 192 23.75 -14.11 18.32
N LEU A 193 23.76 -13.00 17.57
CA LEU A 193 22.53 -12.46 16.98
C LEU A 193 22.24 -13.21 15.68
N GLY A 194 21.63 -14.38 15.82
CA GLY A 194 21.10 -15.11 14.68
C GLY A 194 19.98 -14.32 14.00
N ILE A 195 19.76 -14.60 12.71
CA ILE A 195 18.66 -14.06 11.90
C ILE A 195 17.31 -14.11 12.62
N GLY A 196 17.05 -15.19 13.38
CA GLY A 196 15.82 -15.36 14.16
C GLY A 196 15.61 -14.27 15.23
N ILE A 197 16.68 -13.69 15.77
CA ILE A 197 16.57 -12.60 16.75
C ILE A 197 16.08 -11.33 16.07
N ILE A 198 16.62 -10.95 14.91
CA ILE A 198 16.15 -9.78 14.16
C ILE A 198 14.67 -9.92 13.84
N LYS A 199 14.27 -11.07 13.29
CA LYS A 199 12.86 -11.36 13.00
C LYS A 199 11.97 -11.20 14.23
N THR A 200 12.42 -11.71 15.38
CA THR A 200 11.69 -11.59 16.65
C THR A 200 11.55 -10.13 17.09
N ILE A 201 12.61 -9.34 16.98
CA ILE A 201 12.59 -7.91 17.33
C ILE A 201 11.67 -7.14 16.38
N CYS A 202 11.79 -7.34 15.06
CA CYS A 202 10.91 -6.74 14.05
C CYS A 202 9.43 -7.01 14.34
N ASN A 203 9.08 -8.22 14.79
CA ASN A 203 7.71 -8.56 15.16
C ASN A 203 7.26 -7.93 16.48
N THR A 204 8.19 -7.69 17.40
CA THR A 204 7.91 -7.13 18.73
C THR A 204 7.75 -5.61 18.69
N VAL A 205 8.55 -4.93 17.86
CA VAL A 205 8.56 -3.47 17.70
C VAL A 205 8.44 -3.08 16.21
N PRO A 206 7.30 -3.39 15.57
CA PRO A 206 7.15 -3.26 14.12
C PRO A 206 7.23 -1.83 13.59
N ASP A 207 7.09 -0.83 14.46
CA ASP A 207 7.06 0.58 14.09
C ASP A 207 8.42 1.27 14.23
N ILE A 208 9.40 0.62 14.88
CA ILE A 208 10.72 1.21 15.13
C ILE A 208 11.71 0.70 14.06
N PRO A 209 12.40 1.58 13.32
CA PRO A 209 13.44 1.17 12.38
C PRO A 209 14.62 0.56 13.11
N ILE A 210 15.15 -0.51 12.54
CA ILE A 210 16.30 -1.25 13.08
C ILE A 210 17.47 -1.08 12.12
N ILE A 211 18.60 -0.58 12.63
CA ILE A 211 19.87 -0.53 11.91
C ILE A 211 20.84 -1.50 12.56
N ILE A 212 21.55 -2.26 11.74
CA ILE A 212 22.55 -3.20 12.23
C ILE A 212 23.93 -2.56 12.15
N ILE A 213 24.73 -2.73 13.20
CA ILE A 213 26.14 -2.41 13.19
C ILE A 213 26.92 -3.72 13.15
N ALA A 214 27.66 -3.93 12.07
CA ALA A 214 28.45 -5.13 11.81
C ALA A 214 29.95 -4.82 11.82
N ASP A 215 30.76 -5.81 12.17
CA ASP A 215 32.22 -5.75 12.05
C ASP A 215 32.65 -5.91 10.57
N GLU A 216 33.81 -5.38 10.18
CA GLU A 216 34.33 -5.49 8.80
C GLU A 216 34.50 -6.93 8.30
N LYS A 217 34.68 -7.89 9.20
CA LYS A 217 34.79 -9.32 8.86
C LYS A 217 33.45 -10.02 8.67
N THR A 218 32.33 -9.30 8.84
CA THR A 218 30.99 -9.87 8.70
C THR A 218 30.73 -10.22 7.24
N ASP A 219 30.21 -11.42 7.02
CA ASP A 219 29.89 -11.90 5.68
C ASP A 219 28.78 -11.06 5.01
N ASN A 220 28.98 -10.75 3.73
CA ASN A 220 28.01 -10.01 2.92
C ASN A 220 26.68 -10.76 2.80
N GLU A 221 26.71 -12.09 2.73
CA GLU A 221 25.48 -12.90 2.64
C GLU A 221 24.64 -12.76 3.92
N LEU A 222 25.29 -12.78 5.08
CA LEU A 222 24.64 -12.52 6.36
C LEU A 222 24.02 -11.11 6.40
N MET A 223 24.72 -10.08 5.92
CA MET A 223 24.19 -8.71 5.87
C MET A 223 22.94 -8.60 4.99
N ILE A 224 22.92 -9.23 3.82
CA ILE A 224 21.74 -9.26 2.94
C ILE A 224 20.56 -9.96 3.62
N ASN A 225 20.81 -11.09 4.28
CA ASN A 225 19.76 -11.84 4.96
C ASN A 225 19.15 -11.06 6.13
N LEU A 226 19.95 -10.28 6.87
CA LEU A 226 19.44 -9.45 7.94
C LEU A 226 18.53 -8.32 7.43
N ILE A 227 18.85 -7.72 6.28
CA ILE A 227 17.98 -6.73 5.61
C ILE A 227 16.68 -7.39 5.15
N ARG A 228 16.74 -8.59 4.55
CA ARG A 228 15.55 -9.35 4.12
C ARG A 228 14.59 -9.68 5.27
N GLU A 229 15.12 -9.79 6.49
CA GLU A 229 14.34 -10.12 7.69
C GLU A 229 13.86 -8.87 8.45
N GLY A 230 14.05 -7.68 7.88
CA GLY A 230 13.40 -6.44 8.30
C GLY A 230 14.33 -5.35 8.84
N ALA A 231 15.65 -5.55 8.82
CA ALA A 231 16.57 -4.45 9.13
C ALA A 231 16.56 -3.39 8.01
N GLN A 232 16.56 -2.12 8.38
CA GLN A 232 16.42 -0.99 7.46
C GLN A 232 17.75 -0.58 6.81
N ASP A 233 18.86 -0.80 7.51
CA ASP A 233 20.21 -0.56 7.01
C ASP A 233 21.23 -1.43 7.79
N CYS A 234 22.42 -1.64 7.22
CA CYS A 234 23.53 -2.34 7.85
C CYS A 234 24.83 -1.55 7.66
N LEU A 235 25.41 -1.11 8.77
CA LEU A 235 26.59 -0.25 8.83
C LEU A 235 27.82 -1.05 9.28
N ILE A 236 28.94 -0.86 8.58
CA ILE A 236 30.23 -1.47 8.95
C ILE A 236 30.99 -0.53 9.88
N LYS A 237 31.27 -0.95 11.12
CA LYS A 237 31.88 -0.11 12.18
C LYS A 237 33.08 0.72 11.72
N GLN A 238 34.02 0.09 11.03
CA GLN A 238 35.31 0.69 10.63
C GLN A 238 35.17 1.70 9.47
N LYS A 239 34.00 1.76 8.81
CA LYS A 239 33.73 2.59 7.63
C LYS A 239 32.68 3.67 7.90
N ILE A 240 32.37 3.91 9.18
CA ILE A 240 31.41 4.94 9.59
C ILE A 240 32.11 6.31 9.56
N GLU A 241 31.94 7.03 8.46
CA GLU A 241 32.38 8.43 8.34
C GLU A 241 31.46 9.38 9.12
N LYS A 242 32.03 10.49 9.60
CA LYS A 242 31.26 11.58 10.24
C LYS A 242 30.22 12.11 9.24
N GLY A 243 28.95 12.14 9.64
CA GLY A 243 27.82 12.54 8.78
C GLY A 243 27.09 11.37 8.10
N ARG A 244 27.80 10.33 7.66
CA ARG A 244 27.17 9.13 7.05
C ARG A 244 26.28 8.40 8.05
N PHE A 245 26.72 8.29 9.31
CA PHE A 245 25.96 7.64 10.37
C PHE A 245 24.61 8.32 10.64
N LYS A 246 24.66 9.64 10.86
CA LYS A 246 23.48 10.46 11.07
C LYS A 246 22.51 10.35 9.90
N ARG A 247 23.03 10.40 8.68
CA ARG A 247 22.25 10.24 7.46
C ARG A 247 21.54 8.88 7.41
N SER A 248 22.24 7.78 7.68
CA SER A 248 21.62 6.43 7.73
C SER A 248 20.54 6.33 8.82
N VAL A 249 20.77 6.92 10.00
CA VAL A 249 19.77 6.98 11.07
C VAL A 249 18.51 7.71 10.60
N LEU A 250 18.66 8.92 10.06
CA LEU A 250 17.52 9.72 9.61
C LEU A 250 16.77 9.05 8.45
N TYR A 251 17.49 8.49 7.47
CA TYR A 251 16.86 7.76 6.36
C TYR A 251 16.12 6.51 6.81
N ALA A 252 16.65 5.75 7.77
CA ALA A 252 15.95 4.58 8.28
C ALA A 252 14.61 4.98 8.92
N ILE A 253 14.58 6.09 9.66
CA ILE A 253 13.38 6.60 10.29
C ILE A 253 12.38 7.15 9.26
N GLU A 254 12.83 7.97 8.31
CA GLU A 254 11.96 8.49 7.25
C GLU A 254 11.35 7.35 6.42
N ARG A 255 12.16 6.36 6.04
CA ARG A 255 11.69 5.20 5.29
C ARG A 255 10.67 4.41 6.09
N LYS A 256 10.88 4.23 7.39
CA LYS A 256 9.93 3.52 8.26
C LYS A 256 8.63 4.28 8.43
N HIS A 257 8.69 5.60 8.59
CA HIS A 257 7.50 6.42 8.63
C HIS A 257 6.71 6.39 7.32
N ALA A 258 7.38 6.48 6.17
CA ALA A 258 6.73 6.38 4.86
C ALA A 258 6.05 5.01 4.66
N GLU A 259 6.70 3.93 5.12
CA GLU A 259 6.12 2.57 5.13
C GLU A 259 4.87 2.49 6.00
N LEU A 260 4.91 3.04 7.22
CA LEU A 260 3.77 3.08 8.13
C LEU A 260 2.63 3.96 7.60
N GLU A 261 2.95 5.11 7.00
CA GLU A 261 1.96 5.99 6.37
C GLU A 261 1.29 5.31 5.19
N LEU A 262 2.06 4.63 4.33
CA LEU A 262 1.52 3.85 3.23
C LEU A 262 0.57 2.76 3.75
N LYS A 263 0.98 2.02 4.79
CA LYS A 263 0.16 0.99 5.42
C LYS A 263 -1.14 1.58 6.00
N ASN A 264 -1.06 2.70 6.70
CA ASN A 264 -2.22 3.39 7.27
C ASN A 264 -3.14 3.95 6.18
N ASN A 265 -2.59 4.53 5.11
CA ASN A 265 -3.36 5.01 3.98
C ASN A 265 -4.08 3.86 3.27
N LEU A 266 -3.43 2.71 3.12
CA LEU A 266 -4.06 1.51 2.57
C LEU A 266 -5.19 1.00 3.48
N HIS A 267 -4.97 0.93 4.79
CA HIS A 267 -6.02 0.57 5.75
C HIS A 267 -7.21 1.54 5.70
N ASN A 268 -6.94 2.86 5.69
CA ASN A 268 -7.97 3.88 5.59
C ASN A 268 -8.74 3.78 4.26
N PHE A 269 -8.04 3.51 3.16
CA PHE A 269 -8.67 3.32 1.86
C PHE A 269 -9.61 2.12 1.85
N VAL A 270 -9.20 0.98 2.42
CA VAL A 270 -10.05 -0.21 2.59
C VAL A 270 -11.29 0.14 3.43
N HIS A 271 -11.13 0.82 4.56
CA HIS A 271 -12.26 1.25 5.39
C HIS A 271 -13.25 2.18 4.67
N VAL A 272 -12.75 3.12 3.86
CA VAL A 272 -13.59 4.02 3.07
C VAL A 272 -14.33 3.25 1.97
N LEU A 273 -13.68 2.29 1.31
CA LEU A 273 -14.33 1.42 0.33
C LEU A 273 -15.45 0.60 0.95
N GLU A 274 -15.20 -0.04 2.09
CA GLU A 274 -16.20 -0.79 2.84
C GLU A 274 -17.39 0.08 3.24
N SER A 275 -17.13 1.25 3.83
CA SER A 275 -18.18 2.19 4.25
C SER A 275 -19.01 2.70 3.05
N THR A 276 -18.37 2.89 1.89
CA THR A 276 -19.05 3.28 0.65
C THR A 276 -19.97 2.16 0.16
N ILE A 277 -19.49 0.92 0.17
CA ILE A 277 -20.27 -0.26 -0.20
C ILE A 277 -21.47 -0.43 0.74
N GLU A 278 -21.27 -0.33 2.06
CA GLU A 278 -22.36 -0.38 3.05
C GLU A 278 -23.39 0.74 2.83
N THR A 279 -22.93 1.94 2.46
CA THR A 279 -23.84 3.04 2.14
C THR A 279 -24.66 2.72 0.88
N MET A 280 -24.02 2.21 -0.19
CA MET A 280 -24.73 1.79 -1.41
C MET A 280 -25.73 0.68 -1.14
N ALA A 281 -25.34 -0.31 -0.35
CA ALA A 281 -26.19 -1.39 0.14
C ALA A 281 -27.44 -0.82 0.83
N SER A 282 -27.26 0.10 1.80
CA SER A 282 -28.38 0.72 2.52
C SER A 282 -29.35 1.48 1.61
N ILE A 283 -28.85 2.16 0.56
CA ILE A 283 -29.68 2.86 -0.44
C ILE A 283 -30.56 1.86 -1.21
N VAL A 284 -30.02 0.71 -1.59
CA VAL A 284 -30.79 -0.34 -2.27
C VAL A 284 -31.84 -0.91 -1.31
N GLU A 285 -31.48 -1.17 -0.05
CA GLU A 285 -32.42 -1.61 0.99
C GLU A 285 -33.56 -0.60 1.22
N THR A 286 -33.33 0.72 1.11
CA THR A 286 -34.44 1.70 1.26
C THR A 286 -35.55 1.55 0.22
N ARG A 287 -35.25 0.94 -0.94
CA ARG A 287 -36.23 0.69 -2.01
C ARG A 287 -36.87 -0.69 -1.91
N ASP A 288 -36.34 -1.54 -1.03
CA ASP A 288 -36.82 -2.89 -0.75
C ASP A 288 -37.11 -2.96 0.76
N PRO A 289 -38.36 -2.62 1.20
CA PRO A 289 -38.74 -2.62 2.61
C PRO A 289 -38.50 -3.95 3.33
N TYR A 290 -38.18 -5.01 2.58
CA TYR A 290 -37.98 -6.37 3.05
C TYR A 290 -36.52 -6.71 3.40
N THR A 291 -35.54 -5.82 3.14
CA THR A 291 -34.11 -6.13 3.26
C THR A 291 -33.34 -5.28 4.27
N ALA A 292 -33.97 -4.55 5.18
CA ALA A 292 -33.24 -3.74 6.17
C ALA A 292 -32.22 -4.59 6.99
N GLY A 293 -30.93 -4.27 6.83
CA GLY A 293 -29.81 -4.99 7.46
C GLY A 293 -29.61 -6.43 6.99
N HIS A 294 -30.36 -6.89 5.98
CA HIS A 294 -30.27 -8.22 5.39
C HIS A 294 -28.87 -8.45 4.83
N GLN A 295 -28.37 -7.51 4.02
CA GLN A 295 -27.08 -7.68 3.35
C GLN A 295 -25.93 -7.79 4.36
N ARG A 296 -26.03 -7.07 5.48
CA ARG A 296 -25.07 -7.16 6.59
C ARG A 296 -25.12 -8.54 7.27
N ARG A 297 -26.31 -9.07 7.56
CA ARG A 297 -26.47 -10.39 8.20
C ARG A 297 -26.01 -11.52 7.28
N VAL A 298 -26.32 -11.44 5.99
CA VAL A 298 -25.81 -12.37 4.97
C VAL A 298 -24.28 -12.31 4.91
N SER A 299 -23.70 -11.11 4.91
CA SER A 299 -22.25 -10.91 4.90
C SER A 299 -21.56 -11.54 6.12
N MET A 300 -22.10 -11.31 7.33
CA MET A 300 -21.58 -11.92 8.56
C MET A 300 -21.65 -13.46 8.55
N LEU A 301 -22.76 -14.01 8.06
CA LEU A 301 -22.92 -15.47 7.95
C LEU A 301 -21.97 -16.05 6.89
N ALA A 302 -21.87 -15.43 5.72
CA ALA A 302 -20.97 -15.84 4.65
C ALA A 302 -19.50 -15.82 5.09
N GLU A 303 -19.08 -14.78 5.80
CA GLU A 303 -17.74 -14.68 6.40
C GLU A 303 -17.49 -15.82 7.41
N SER A 304 -18.45 -16.11 8.27
CA SER A 304 -18.34 -17.20 9.25
C SER A 304 -18.19 -18.57 8.56
N ILE A 305 -18.95 -18.80 7.48
CA ILE A 305 -18.84 -20.03 6.67
C ILE A 305 -17.47 -20.13 6.00
N ALA A 306 -16.99 -19.05 5.38
CA ALA A 306 -15.67 -19.02 4.75
C ALA A 306 -14.53 -19.32 5.73
N GLN A 307 -14.59 -18.75 6.94
CA GLN A 307 -13.63 -19.02 8.01
C GLN A 307 -13.68 -20.48 8.47
N ALA A 308 -14.86 -21.05 8.66
CA ALA A 308 -15.03 -22.47 9.02
C ALA A 308 -14.49 -23.43 7.94
N MET A 309 -14.50 -22.98 6.67
CA MET A 309 -13.95 -23.71 5.53
C MET A 309 -12.47 -23.43 5.27
N ASN A 310 -11.81 -22.60 6.08
CA ASN A 310 -10.40 -22.19 5.94
C ASN A 310 -10.08 -21.52 4.59
N LEU A 311 -11.01 -20.71 4.05
CA LEU A 311 -10.71 -19.86 2.89
C LEU A 311 -9.63 -18.83 3.26
N SER A 312 -8.89 -18.35 2.24
CA SER A 312 -7.87 -17.33 2.48
C SER A 312 -8.48 -16.01 2.95
N GLU A 313 -7.67 -15.15 3.58
CA GLU A 313 -8.11 -13.82 4.02
C GLU A 313 -8.62 -12.98 2.82
N GLU A 314 -7.99 -13.10 1.66
CA GLU A 314 -8.41 -12.42 0.44
C GLU A 314 -9.76 -12.92 -0.09
N GLN A 315 -9.97 -14.24 -0.10
CA GLN A 315 -11.25 -14.83 -0.50
C GLN A 315 -12.37 -14.43 0.46
N THR A 316 -12.10 -14.46 1.76
CA THR A 316 -13.05 -14.07 2.81
C THR A 316 -13.43 -12.60 2.68
N LYS A 317 -12.46 -11.70 2.44
CA LYS A 317 -12.72 -10.27 2.16
C LYS A 317 -13.55 -10.08 0.89
N SER A 318 -13.20 -10.77 -0.19
CA SER A 318 -13.96 -10.73 -1.45
C SER A 318 -15.41 -11.13 -1.25
N LEU A 319 -15.65 -12.24 -0.55
CA LEU A 319 -16.98 -12.73 -0.23
C LEU A 319 -17.76 -11.76 0.66
N ARG A 320 -17.13 -11.23 1.72
CA ARG A 320 -17.77 -10.27 2.64
C ARG A 320 -18.28 -9.05 1.88
N LEU A 321 -17.44 -8.46 1.01
CA LEU A 321 -17.79 -7.31 0.18
C LEU A 321 -18.87 -7.64 -0.85
N ALA A 322 -18.77 -8.79 -1.52
CA ALA A 322 -19.79 -9.25 -2.46
C ALA A 322 -21.15 -9.46 -1.78
N ALA A 323 -21.16 -10.05 -0.58
CA ALA A 323 -22.37 -10.28 0.20
C ALA A 323 -23.06 -8.97 0.61
N LEU A 324 -22.30 -7.92 0.96
CA LEU A 324 -22.86 -6.61 1.28
C LEU A 324 -23.56 -5.95 0.08
N ILE A 325 -23.15 -6.25 -1.15
CA ILE A 325 -23.63 -5.55 -2.35
C ILE A 325 -24.34 -6.46 -3.37
N HIS A 326 -24.58 -7.73 -3.03
CA HIS A 326 -25.08 -8.74 -3.98
C HIS A 326 -26.40 -8.36 -4.66
N ASP A 327 -27.24 -7.64 -3.93
CA ASP A 327 -28.56 -7.21 -4.37
C ASP A 327 -28.57 -5.84 -5.07
N VAL A 328 -27.41 -5.20 -5.32
CA VAL A 328 -27.34 -3.85 -5.90
C VAL A 328 -28.06 -3.72 -7.24
N GLY A 329 -28.15 -4.80 -8.00
CA GLY A 329 -28.88 -4.84 -9.26
C GLY A 329 -30.38 -4.60 -9.13
N LYS A 330 -30.96 -4.78 -7.92
CA LYS A 330 -32.38 -4.48 -7.65
C LYS A 330 -32.73 -3.01 -7.91
N ILE A 331 -31.74 -2.11 -7.97
CA ILE A 331 -31.94 -0.71 -8.33
C ILE A 331 -32.67 -0.52 -9.68
N LYS A 332 -32.50 -1.47 -10.63
CA LYS A 332 -33.16 -1.45 -11.94
C LYS A 332 -34.58 -2.01 -11.93
N ILE A 333 -35.02 -2.61 -10.82
CA ILE A 333 -36.35 -3.21 -10.72
C ILE A 333 -37.35 -2.13 -10.27
N PRO A 334 -38.53 -2.03 -10.92
CA PRO A 334 -39.59 -1.14 -10.49
C PRO A 334 -40.04 -1.39 -9.05
N GLU A 335 -40.27 -0.32 -8.28
CA GLU A 335 -40.64 -0.40 -6.87
C GLU A 335 -41.97 -1.14 -6.64
N ASN A 336 -42.93 -1.00 -7.55
CA ASN A 336 -44.21 -1.70 -7.49
C ASN A 336 -44.09 -3.23 -7.66
N ILE A 337 -42.97 -3.71 -8.22
CA ILE A 337 -42.64 -5.14 -8.30
C ILE A 337 -41.90 -5.57 -7.03
N LEU A 338 -40.89 -4.81 -6.60
CA LEU A 338 -40.11 -5.13 -5.40
C LEU A 338 -40.97 -5.14 -4.13
N SER A 339 -41.86 -4.17 -3.97
CA SER A 339 -42.71 -4.00 -2.78
C SER A 339 -44.01 -4.82 -2.80
N LYS A 340 -44.27 -5.61 -3.85
CA LYS A 340 -45.55 -6.30 -4.05
C LYS A 340 -45.82 -7.32 -2.91
N PRO A 341 -46.95 -7.22 -2.18
CA PRO A 341 -47.25 -8.12 -1.06
C PRO A 341 -47.74 -9.51 -1.51
N ASN A 342 -48.21 -9.61 -2.75
CA ASN A 342 -48.75 -10.83 -3.34
C ASN A 342 -47.70 -11.56 -4.17
N LYS A 343 -47.96 -12.84 -4.50
CA LYS A 343 -47.09 -13.60 -5.40
C LYS A 343 -46.87 -12.85 -6.72
N LEU A 344 -45.61 -12.80 -7.12
CA LEU A 344 -45.20 -12.28 -8.42
C LEU A 344 -45.72 -13.20 -9.51
N ASP A 345 -46.14 -12.61 -10.62
CA ASP A 345 -46.40 -13.37 -11.84
C ASP A 345 -45.07 -13.80 -12.51
N ARG A 346 -45.19 -14.58 -13.58
CA ARG A 346 -44.02 -15.10 -14.29
C ARG A 346 -43.15 -13.97 -14.87
N HIS A 347 -43.75 -12.93 -15.44
CA HIS A 347 -43.00 -11.84 -16.08
C HIS A 347 -42.30 -10.97 -15.02
N GLU A 348 -42.98 -10.68 -13.91
CA GLU A 348 -42.41 -9.98 -12.76
C GLU A 348 -41.23 -10.75 -12.16
N MET A 349 -41.34 -12.07 -12.03
CA MET A 349 -40.25 -12.90 -11.53
C MET A 349 -39.03 -12.88 -12.47
N GLU A 350 -39.23 -12.93 -13.78
CA GLU A 350 -38.13 -12.83 -14.76
C GLU A 350 -37.42 -11.47 -14.70
N LEU A 351 -38.14 -10.38 -14.37
CA LEU A 351 -37.50 -9.09 -14.11
C LEU A 351 -36.61 -9.15 -12.87
N ILE A 352 -37.09 -9.73 -11.76
CA ILE A 352 -36.28 -9.87 -10.54
C ILE A 352 -35.04 -10.72 -10.80
N LYS A 353 -35.16 -11.83 -11.54
CA LYS A 353 -34.02 -12.70 -11.87
C LYS A 353 -32.90 -12.01 -12.66
N ASN A 354 -33.15 -10.84 -13.24
CA ASN A 354 -32.12 -10.04 -13.91
C ASN A 354 -31.28 -9.16 -12.98
N HIS A 355 -31.55 -9.12 -11.67
CA HIS A 355 -30.74 -8.32 -10.75
C HIS A 355 -29.28 -8.81 -10.62
N PRO A 356 -28.91 -10.11 -10.70
CA PRO A 356 -27.51 -10.52 -10.66
C PRO A 356 -26.76 -10.00 -11.89
N VAL A 357 -27.41 -10.02 -13.07
CA VAL A 357 -26.88 -9.46 -14.32
C VAL A 357 -26.69 -7.94 -14.17
N SER A 358 -27.71 -7.25 -13.65
CA SER A 358 -27.65 -5.81 -13.45
C SER A 358 -26.58 -5.41 -12.43
N GLY A 359 -26.42 -6.19 -11.36
CA GLY A 359 -25.39 -6.02 -10.35
C GLY A 359 -23.99 -6.21 -10.92
N PHE A 360 -23.78 -7.27 -11.70
CA PHE A 360 -22.53 -7.48 -12.44
C PHE A 360 -22.19 -6.30 -13.35
N GLU A 361 -23.15 -5.83 -14.14
CA GLU A 361 -22.96 -4.70 -15.06
C GLU A 361 -22.61 -3.39 -14.35
N ILE A 362 -23.16 -3.15 -13.16
CA ILE A 362 -22.81 -2.00 -12.32
C ILE A 362 -21.40 -2.16 -11.76
N LEU A 363 -21.09 -3.33 -11.21
CA LEU A 363 -19.85 -3.56 -10.46
C LEU A 363 -18.63 -3.77 -11.37
N LYS A 364 -18.80 -4.29 -12.59
CA LYS A 364 -17.69 -4.52 -13.54
C LYS A 364 -16.97 -3.24 -13.97
N ALA A 365 -17.61 -2.07 -13.80
CA ALA A 365 -16.99 -0.78 -14.06
C ALA A 365 -15.90 -0.44 -13.03
N ILE A 366 -15.99 -1.03 -11.83
CA ILE A 366 -15.02 -0.86 -10.76
C ILE A 366 -13.98 -1.97 -10.87
N LYS A 367 -12.70 -1.57 -10.93
CA LYS A 367 -11.57 -2.52 -10.93
C LYS A 367 -11.27 -2.98 -9.51
N PHE A 368 -12.12 -3.85 -8.97
CA PHE A 368 -11.82 -4.51 -7.72
C PHE A 368 -10.62 -5.46 -7.89
N PRO A 369 -9.74 -5.58 -6.87
CA PRO A 369 -8.67 -6.57 -6.89
C PRO A 369 -9.21 -8.01 -6.74
N TRP A 370 -10.49 -8.16 -6.35
CA TRP A 370 -11.16 -9.44 -6.17
C TRP A 370 -12.34 -9.62 -7.14
N LEU A 371 -12.83 -10.86 -7.27
CA LEU A 371 -13.90 -11.26 -8.19
C LEU A 371 -15.32 -10.88 -7.71
N ILE A 372 -15.49 -9.72 -7.07
CA ILE A 372 -16.75 -9.29 -6.46
C ILE A 372 -17.91 -9.30 -7.46
N SER A 373 -17.73 -8.72 -8.65
CA SER A 373 -18.78 -8.68 -9.67
C SER A 373 -19.22 -10.09 -10.09
N GLN A 374 -18.27 -11.02 -10.22
CA GLN A 374 -18.55 -12.40 -10.60
C GLN A 374 -19.31 -13.17 -9.50
N ILE A 375 -18.96 -12.93 -8.23
CA ILE A 375 -19.69 -13.51 -7.11
C ILE A 375 -21.14 -13.02 -7.11
N VAL A 376 -21.34 -11.70 -7.28
CA VAL A 376 -22.66 -11.09 -7.41
C VAL A 376 -23.42 -11.62 -8.63
N TYR A 377 -22.73 -11.94 -9.73
CA TYR A 377 -23.39 -12.50 -10.90
C TYR A 377 -23.91 -13.93 -10.65
N GLN A 378 -23.18 -14.71 -9.85
CA GLN A 378 -23.40 -16.14 -9.65
C GLN A 378 -24.18 -16.49 -8.38
N HIS A 379 -24.51 -15.54 -7.50
CA HIS A 379 -25.04 -15.85 -6.17
C HIS A 379 -26.41 -16.57 -6.14
N HIS A 380 -27.13 -16.60 -7.26
CA HIS A 380 -28.37 -17.37 -7.44
C HIS A 380 -28.23 -18.61 -8.33
N GLU A 381 -27.00 -18.91 -8.76
CA GLU A 381 -26.70 -20.17 -9.42
C GLU A 381 -26.77 -21.34 -8.42
N ARG A 382 -26.94 -22.55 -8.95
CA ARG A 382 -27.08 -23.80 -8.19
C ARG A 382 -26.12 -24.83 -8.74
N ILE A 383 -25.59 -25.71 -7.89
CA ILE A 383 -24.53 -26.65 -8.31
C ILE A 383 -24.99 -27.61 -9.43
N ASN A 384 -26.29 -27.92 -9.51
CA ASN A 384 -26.88 -28.71 -10.61
C ASN A 384 -27.19 -27.90 -11.89
N GLY A 385 -26.85 -26.62 -11.96
CA GLY A 385 -27.12 -25.75 -13.11
C GLY A 385 -28.57 -25.28 -13.25
N SER A 386 -29.45 -25.56 -12.29
CA SER A 386 -30.85 -25.10 -12.30
C SER A 386 -31.04 -23.63 -11.90
N GLY A 387 -29.96 -22.98 -11.46
CA GLY A 387 -29.96 -21.59 -11.04
C GLY A 387 -30.00 -20.60 -12.21
N TYR A 388 -29.79 -19.33 -11.88
CA TYR A 388 -29.82 -18.23 -12.84
C TYR A 388 -28.71 -17.22 -12.51
N PRO A 389 -28.25 -16.41 -13.48
CA PRO A 389 -28.82 -16.18 -14.81
C PRO A 389 -28.41 -17.16 -15.92
N ASN A 390 -27.32 -17.92 -15.78
CA ASN A 390 -26.73 -18.71 -16.86
C ASN A 390 -26.82 -20.22 -16.66
N GLY A 391 -27.26 -20.69 -15.49
CA GLY A 391 -27.29 -22.13 -15.19
C GLY A 391 -25.88 -22.71 -15.03
N ILE A 392 -24.98 -21.95 -14.40
CA ILE A 392 -23.59 -22.33 -14.20
C ILE A 392 -23.53 -23.51 -13.24
N GLY A 393 -22.95 -24.63 -13.68
CA GLY A 393 -22.81 -25.84 -12.88
C GLY A 393 -21.64 -25.80 -11.91
N ASP A 394 -21.61 -26.77 -11.00
CA ASP A 394 -20.68 -26.88 -9.87
C ASP A 394 -19.20 -26.55 -10.15
N LYS A 395 -18.68 -27.00 -11.31
CA LYS A 395 -17.26 -26.86 -11.68
C LYS A 395 -16.84 -25.41 -11.96
N ASP A 396 -17.77 -24.60 -12.46
CA ASP A 396 -17.51 -23.23 -12.91
C ASP A 396 -18.04 -22.18 -11.91
N LEU A 397 -18.69 -22.63 -10.84
CA LEU A 397 -19.12 -21.79 -9.73
C LEU A 397 -17.99 -21.49 -8.77
N LEU A 398 -17.80 -20.20 -8.48
CA LEU A 398 -16.89 -19.76 -7.44
C LEU A 398 -17.36 -20.29 -6.08
N ILE A 399 -16.41 -20.70 -5.24
CA ILE A 399 -16.73 -21.17 -3.88
C ILE A 399 -17.40 -20.07 -3.06
N GLU A 400 -16.99 -18.82 -3.27
CA GLU A 400 -17.61 -17.64 -2.67
C GLU A 400 -19.09 -17.51 -3.06
N SER A 401 -19.42 -17.75 -4.34
CA SER A 401 -20.82 -17.75 -4.81
C SER A 401 -21.64 -18.87 -4.17
N LYS A 402 -21.05 -20.07 -4.01
CA LYS A 402 -21.70 -21.20 -3.32
C LYS A 402 -21.99 -20.88 -1.86
N ILE A 403 -21.05 -20.22 -1.17
CA ILE A 403 -21.23 -19.76 0.21
C ILE A 403 -22.32 -18.70 0.30
N LEU A 404 -22.26 -17.68 -0.56
CA LEU A 404 -23.23 -16.59 -0.59
C LEU A 404 -24.65 -17.10 -0.85
N ALA A 405 -24.81 -18.04 -1.79
CA ALA A 405 -26.08 -18.68 -2.10
C ALA A 405 -26.73 -19.38 -0.90
N VAL A 406 -25.93 -20.00 -0.02
CA VAL A 406 -26.41 -20.65 1.21
C VAL A 406 -26.70 -19.60 2.28
N ALA A 407 -25.80 -18.63 2.48
CA ALA A 407 -25.97 -17.58 3.49
C ALA A 407 -27.23 -16.73 3.24
N ASP A 408 -27.48 -16.37 1.98
CA ASP A 408 -28.68 -15.62 1.57
C ASP A 408 -29.97 -16.38 1.88
N VAL A 409 -30.04 -17.67 1.52
CA VAL A 409 -31.21 -18.52 1.79
C VAL A 409 -31.46 -18.67 3.29
N VAL A 410 -30.41 -18.90 4.07
CA VAL A 410 -30.53 -19.08 5.52
C VAL A 410 -31.02 -17.81 6.18
N GLU A 411 -30.44 -16.65 5.84
CA GLU A 411 -30.88 -15.37 6.39
C GLU A 411 -32.33 -15.09 5.97
N ALA A 412 -32.65 -15.22 4.69
CA ALA A 412 -33.96 -14.87 4.14
C ALA A 412 -35.10 -15.73 4.72
N MET A 413 -34.81 -16.96 5.15
CA MET A 413 -35.77 -17.87 5.82
C MET A 413 -35.81 -17.71 7.34
N SER A 414 -34.80 -17.09 7.95
CA SER A 414 -34.70 -16.94 9.40
C SER A 414 -35.22 -15.58 9.89
N SER A 415 -35.21 -14.57 9.04
CA SER A 415 -35.64 -13.20 9.37
C SER A 415 -37.12 -12.97 9.09
N ASP A 416 -37.81 -12.30 10.02
CA ASP A 416 -39.22 -11.92 9.86
C ASP A 416 -39.36 -10.89 8.73
N ARG A 417 -40.37 -11.06 7.89
CA ARG A 417 -40.78 -10.06 6.90
C ARG A 417 -42.12 -9.45 7.34
N PRO A 418 -42.39 -8.14 7.10
CA PRO A 418 -43.61 -7.45 7.54
C PRO A 418 -44.94 -8.17 7.26
N TYR A 419 -45.00 -9.05 6.25
CA TYR A 419 -46.20 -9.80 5.84
C TYR A 419 -46.02 -11.33 5.85
N ARG A 420 -44.85 -11.84 6.27
CA ARG A 420 -44.55 -13.27 6.34
C ARG A 420 -43.68 -13.56 7.55
N LYS A 421 -44.25 -14.22 8.56
CA LYS A 421 -43.48 -14.75 9.69
C LYS A 421 -42.38 -15.67 9.17
N ALA A 422 -41.18 -15.50 9.70
CA ALA A 422 -40.05 -16.35 9.37
C ALA A 422 -40.40 -17.81 9.67
N PRO A 423 -40.10 -18.74 8.75
CA PRO A 423 -40.06 -20.17 9.05
C PRO A 423 -39.20 -20.48 10.29
N GLY A 424 -38.16 -19.68 10.53
CA GLY A 424 -37.22 -19.81 11.64
C GLY A 424 -35.94 -20.54 11.22
N ILE A 425 -34.90 -20.37 12.04
CA ILE A 425 -33.56 -20.90 11.74
C ILE A 425 -33.55 -22.42 11.54
N ASP A 426 -34.33 -23.18 12.33
CA ASP A 426 -34.38 -24.64 12.22
C ASP A 426 -34.90 -25.09 10.84
N LYS A 427 -35.91 -24.40 10.31
CA LYS A 427 -36.45 -24.68 8.96
C LYS A 427 -35.50 -24.25 7.87
N ALA A 428 -34.77 -23.15 8.07
CA ALA A 428 -33.74 -22.71 7.14
C ALA A 428 -32.60 -23.73 7.04
N LEU A 429 -32.14 -24.26 8.17
CA LEU A 429 -31.13 -25.32 8.22
C LEU A 429 -31.63 -26.64 7.64
N GLN A 430 -32.91 -26.97 7.85
CA GLN A 430 -33.52 -28.15 7.24
C GLN A 430 -33.58 -28.03 5.71
N GLU A 431 -34.00 -26.88 5.17
CA GLU A 431 -34.08 -26.62 3.73
C GLU A 431 -32.73 -26.83 3.03
N ILE A 432 -31.66 -26.20 3.55
CA ILE A 432 -30.32 -26.34 2.93
C ILE A 432 -29.78 -27.76 3.05
N LYS A 433 -30.14 -28.48 4.12
CA LYS A 433 -29.74 -29.87 4.35
C LYS A 433 -30.44 -30.83 3.40
N GLU A 434 -31.75 -30.67 3.20
CA GLU A 434 -32.54 -31.49 2.27
C GLU A 434 -32.08 -31.32 0.82
N LYS A 435 -31.65 -30.11 0.46
CA LYS A 435 -31.20 -29.75 -0.89
C LYS A 435 -29.68 -29.81 -1.09
N SER A 436 -28.95 -30.33 -0.09
CA SER A 436 -27.50 -30.49 -0.13
C SER A 436 -27.09 -31.53 -1.17
N GLY A 437 -26.11 -31.21 -2.01
CA GLY A 437 -25.65 -32.08 -3.11
C GLY A 437 -26.52 -32.03 -4.36
N GLU A 438 -27.68 -31.35 -4.32
CA GLU A 438 -28.51 -31.05 -5.49
C GLU A 438 -28.43 -29.57 -5.86
N LEU A 439 -28.81 -28.69 -4.93
CA LEU A 439 -28.84 -27.24 -5.17
C LEU A 439 -27.66 -26.51 -4.53
N TYR A 440 -27.20 -27.02 -3.39
CA TYR A 440 -26.14 -26.42 -2.59
C TYR A 440 -24.95 -27.34 -2.45
N ASP A 441 -23.75 -26.76 -2.42
CA ASP A 441 -22.50 -27.50 -2.20
C ASP A 441 -22.50 -28.18 -0.82
N PRO A 442 -22.30 -29.50 -0.74
CA PRO A 442 -22.33 -30.22 0.53
C PRO A 442 -21.35 -29.70 1.58
N ALA A 443 -20.15 -29.28 1.17
CA ALA A 443 -19.13 -28.79 2.10
C ALA A 443 -19.54 -27.43 2.71
N VAL A 444 -20.17 -26.58 1.91
CA VAL A 444 -20.73 -25.29 2.36
C VAL A 444 -21.88 -25.50 3.34
N VAL A 445 -22.80 -26.43 3.02
CA VAL A 445 -23.93 -26.74 3.91
C VAL A 445 -23.44 -27.31 5.24
N GLU A 446 -22.49 -28.23 5.21
CA GLU A 446 -21.89 -28.81 6.42
C GLU A 446 -21.24 -27.73 7.30
N ALA A 447 -20.46 -26.82 6.70
CA ALA A 447 -19.84 -25.72 7.42
C ALA A 447 -20.88 -24.78 8.04
N CYS A 448 -21.93 -24.43 7.30
CA CYS A 448 -23.04 -23.60 7.79
C CYS A 448 -23.72 -24.26 9.01
N ILE A 449 -24.08 -25.54 8.91
CA ILE A 449 -24.73 -26.27 10.02
C ILE A 449 -23.83 -26.33 11.26
N LYS A 450 -22.52 -26.57 11.09
CA LYS A 450 -21.57 -26.60 12.21
C LYS A 450 -21.51 -25.28 12.98
N ILE A 451 -21.59 -24.15 12.27
CA ILE A 451 -21.59 -22.82 12.89
C ILE A 451 -22.79 -22.66 13.84
N PHE A 452 -23.98 -23.07 13.41
CA PHE A 452 -25.19 -22.98 14.24
C PHE A 452 -25.26 -24.03 15.37
N GLN A 453 -24.48 -25.11 15.28
CA GLN A 453 -24.34 -26.10 16.35
C GLN A 453 -23.26 -25.73 17.38
N SER A 454 -22.43 -24.73 17.10
CA SER A 454 -21.38 -24.26 18.03
C SER A 454 -21.94 -23.33 19.12
N HIS A 455 -21.22 -23.16 20.23
CA HIS A 455 -21.67 -22.44 21.44
C HIS A 455 -21.84 -20.91 21.25
N SER A 456 -21.64 -20.36 20.05
CA SER A 456 -21.83 -18.93 19.74
C SER A 456 -22.17 -18.74 18.25
N PRO A 457 -23.41 -19.00 17.82
CA PRO A 457 -23.84 -18.72 16.46
C PRO A 457 -23.75 -17.20 16.18
N PRO A 458 -23.50 -16.79 14.91
CA PRO A 458 -23.53 -15.38 14.54
C PRO A 458 -24.89 -14.78 14.91
N VAL A 459 -24.87 -13.60 15.55
CA VAL A 459 -26.09 -12.92 15.96
C VAL A 459 -26.83 -12.44 14.71
N LEU A 460 -27.87 -13.18 14.31
CA LEU A 460 -28.79 -12.81 13.22
C LEU A 460 -29.97 -11.93 13.70
N LYS A 461 -29.92 -11.41 14.94
CA LYS A 461 -31.00 -10.62 15.54
C LYS A 461 -30.98 -9.16 15.15
#